data_AF-A0A4W2I2G4-F1
#
_entry.id   AF-A0A4W2I2G4-F1
#
_cell.length_a   1.000
_cell.length_b   1.000
_cell.length_c   1.000
_cell.angle_alpha   90.00
_cell.angle_beta   90.00
_cell.angle_gamma   90.00
#
_symmetry.space_group_name_H-M   'P 1'
#
loop_
_entity.id
_entity.type
_entity.pdbx_description
1 polymer ?
#
loop_
_entity_poly.entity_id
_entity_poly.type
_entity_poly.pdbx_seq_one_letter_code
_entity_poly.pdbx_strand_id
1 'polypeptide(L)'
;METRPSSSLSSPEESCEAFPQGLLVFTGSSDRDANLAKQFWIGASMYPHNESQLVLSRGSSQRLPVARPSRSSAPEKTYFQPFFLEESKSRDVTAETLKIQESEEKKKYLQKAKKRDEIIQLLRKQREERILKELISLPHKPKGKVHKAKKVISESDKEDQEEVKALD
;
A
#
# COMPACT_ATOMS: atom_id res chain seq x y z
N MET A 1 51.82 -31.39 36.95
CA MET A 1 50.39 -31.05 36.82
C MET A 1 50.33 -29.88 35.82
N GLU A 2 50.42 -30.08 34.50
CA GLU A 2 49.39 -30.63 33.59
C GLU A 2 47.99 -30.07 33.90
N THR A 3 47.22 -29.39 33.04
CA THR A 3 47.16 -29.27 31.56
C THR A 3 46.54 -27.92 31.13
N ARG A 4 46.81 -27.47 29.89
CA ARG A 4 45.89 -26.64 29.05
C ARG A 4 45.45 -27.58 27.90
N PRO A 5 44.22 -27.53 27.35
CA PRO A 5 43.72 -26.48 26.43
C PRO A 5 42.23 -26.16 26.74
N SER A 6 41.49 -25.23 26.14
CA SER A 6 41.13 -25.10 24.74
C SER A 6 40.15 -23.92 24.60
N SER A 7 40.30 -23.16 23.54
CA SER A 7 39.33 -22.19 23.02
C SER A 7 37.97 -22.82 22.72
N SER A 8 36.90 -22.10 23.03
CA SER A 8 35.67 -22.09 22.24
C SER A 8 35.12 -20.67 22.22
N LEU A 9 35.52 -19.93 21.18
CA LEU A 9 34.75 -18.80 20.70
C LEU A 9 33.40 -19.39 20.27
N SER A 10 32.32 -19.04 20.97
CA SER A 10 30.98 -19.38 20.50
C SER A 10 30.75 -18.61 19.21
N SER A 11 30.73 -19.34 18.09
CA SER A 11 30.20 -18.88 16.81
C SER A 11 28.84 -18.22 17.03
N PRO A 12 28.47 -17.20 16.23
CA PRO A 12 27.07 -17.00 15.93
C PRO A 12 26.66 -18.25 15.17
N GLU A 13 25.95 -19.14 15.86
CA GLU A 13 25.17 -20.19 15.22
C GLU A 13 24.19 -19.47 14.30
N GLU A 14 24.56 -19.31 13.03
CA GLU A 14 23.61 -19.20 11.95
C GLU A 14 22.89 -20.55 11.86
N SER A 15 21.97 -20.76 12.79
CA SER A 15 20.97 -21.80 12.65
C SER A 15 20.18 -21.43 11.41
N CYS A 16 20.48 -22.11 10.31
CA CYS A 16 19.60 -22.18 9.15
C CYS A 16 18.38 -22.99 9.59
N GLU A 17 17.58 -22.38 10.46
CA GLU A 17 16.35 -22.94 10.97
C GLU A 17 15.39 -22.96 9.79
N ALA A 18 15.11 -24.17 9.30
CA ALA A 18 14.06 -24.38 8.32
C ALA A 18 12.80 -23.72 8.86
N PHE A 19 12.46 -22.55 8.30
CA PHE A 19 11.28 -21.81 8.71
C PHE A 19 10.10 -22.78 8.71
N PRO A 20 9.35 -22.92 9.81
CA PRO A 20 8.18 -23.76 9.78
C PRO A 20 7.29 -23.23 8.66
N GLN A 21 6.83 -24.11 7.76
CA GLN A 21 5.79 -23.79 6.78
C GLN A 21 4.45 -23.50 7.51
N GLY A 22 4.41 -22.39 8.26
CA GLY A 22 3.32 -21.96 9.12
C GLY A 22 3.19 -20.44 9.13
N LEU A 23 2.10 -19.97 9.73
CA LEU A 23 1.81 -18.53 9.85
C LEU A 23 2.71 -17.92 10.92
N LEU A 24 3.46 -16.86 10.58
CA LEU A 24 4.16 -16.03 11.54
C LEU A 24 3.13 -15.12 12.24
N VAL A 25 2.96 -15.28 13.55
CA VAL A 25 1.98 -14.51 14.35
C VAL A 25 2.70 -13.74 15.46
N PHE A 26 2.55 -12.42 15.46
CA PHE A 26 2.97 -11.54 16.56
C PHE A 26 1.80 -11.40 17.54
N THR A 27 1.93 -11.94 18.76
CA THR A 27 0.84 -11.97 19.77
C THR A 27 1.18 -11.22 21.05
N GLY A 28 2.40 -10.69 21.17
CA GLY A 28 2.88 -10.01 22.36
C GLY A 28 2.61 -8.51 22.34
N SER A 29 2.59 -7.92 23.54
CA SER A 29 2.50 -6.47 23.73
C SER A 29 3.79 -5.86 24.28
N SER A 30 4.87 -6.64 24.35
CA SER A 30 6.18 -6.14 24.78
C SER A 30 6.84 -5.29 23.70
N ASP A 31 7.66 -4.31 24.09
CA ASP A 31 8.40 -3.46 23.12
C ASP A 31 9.27 -4.29 22.16
N ARG A 32 9.82 -5.40 22.65
CA ARG A 32 10.59 -6.33 21.82
C ARG A 32 9.74 -6.94 20.69
N ASP A 33 8.52 -7.36 21.00
CA ASP A 33 7.61 -7.97 20.02
C ASP A 33 7.12 -6.94 19.00
N ALA A 34 6.79 -5.73 19.47
CA ALA A 34 6.41 -4.62 18.60
C ALA A 34 7.54 -4.24 17.63
N ASN A 35 8.79 -4.25 18.09
CA ASN A 35 9.95 -3.96 17.24
C ASN A 35 10.19 -5.06 16.19
N LEU A 36 10.02 -6.33 16.56
CA LEU A 36 10.15 -7.44 15.62
C LEU A 36 9.06 -7.36 14.53
N ALA A 37 7.80 -7.11 14.92
CA ALA A 37 6.70 -6.91 13.99
C ALA A 37 6.96 -5.73 13.04
N LYS A 38 7.47 -4.60 13.56
CA LYS A 38 7.84 -3.44 12.74
C LYS A 38 8.90 -3.79 11.70
N GLN A 39 10.00 -4.45 12.09
CA GLN A 39 11.06 -4.84 11.16
C GLN A 39 10.54 -5.78 10.07
N PHE A 40 9.71 -6.76 10.45
CA PHE A 40 9.06 -7.66 9.51
C PHE A 40 8.21 -6.89 8.50
N TRP A 41 7.30 -6.03 8.95
CA TRP A 41 6.42 -5.27 8.06
C TRP A 41 7.17 -4.28 7.19
N ILE A 42 8.27 -3.68 7.68
CA ILE A 42 9.14 -2.85 6.86
C ILE A 42 9.69 -3.70 5.72
N GLY A 43 10.33 -4.83 5.99
CA GLY A 43 10.88 -5.72 4.95
C GLY A 43 9.82 -6.26 3.98
N ALA A 44 8.66 -6.66 4.50
CA ALA A 44 7.57 -7.21 3.70
C ALA A 44 6.83 -6.17 2.84
N SER A 45 6.84 -4.89 3.23
CA SER A 45 6.23 -3.80 2.47
C SER A 45 7.20 -3.08 1.53
N MET A 46 8.50 -3.40 1.57
CA MET A 46 9.44 -2.92 0.56
C MET A 46 9.08 -3.51 -0.80
N TYR A 47 9.16 -2.67 -1.84
CA TYR A 47 9.16 -3.16 -3.21
C TYR A 47 10.34 -4.12 -3.40
N PRO A 48 10.19 -5.24 -4.12
CA PRO A 48 11.33 -6.08 -4.47
C PRO A 48 12.41 -5.19 -5.08
N HIS A 49 13.63 -5.31 -4.57
CA HIS A 49 14.78 -4.53 -5.02
C HIS A 49 14.90 -4.63 -6.55
N ASN A 50 15.31 -3.54 -7.21
CA ASN A 50 15.20 -3.39 -8.67
C ASN A 50 15.94 -4.48 -9.47
N GLU A 51 16.91 -5.17 -8.86
CA GLU A 51 17.64 -6.31 -9.43
C GLU A 51 16.88 -7.65 -9.32
N SER A 52 15.90 -7.77 -8.42
CA SER A 52 14.90 -8.85 -8.36
C SER A 52 13.67 -8.58 -9.21
N GLN A 53 13.44 -7.33 -9.59
CA GLN A 53 12.46 -7.02 -10.60
C GLN A 53 13.02 -7.51 -11.94
N LEU A 54 12.41 -8.57 -12.47
CA LEU A 54 12.51 -8.90 -13.89
C LEU A 54 11.82 -7.77 -14.66
N VAL A 55 12.45 -6.59 -14.71
CA VAL A 55 12.10 -5.54 -15.64
C VAL A 55 12.43 -6.14 -16.99
N LEU A 56 11.40 -6.72 -17.62
CA LEU A 56 11.37 -6.94 -19.05
C LEU A 56 11.55 -5.54 -19.65
N SER A 57 12.80 -5.16 -19.87
CA SER A 57 13.14 -3.98 -20.64
C SER A 57 12.32 -4.08 -21.92
N ARG A 58 11.54 -3.06 -22.22
CA ARG A 58 10.49 -3.08 -23.25
C ARG A 58 11.16 -3.35 -24.61
N GLY A 59 11.29 -4.62 -24.99
CA GLY A 59 12.10 -5.08 -26.13
C GLY A 59 13.11 -6.21 -25.86
N SER A 60 13.24 -6.70 -24.62
CA SER A 60 14.15 -7.80 -24.26
C SER A 60 13.61 -9.15 -24.74
N SER A 61 13.92 -9.50 -25.98
CA SER A 61 13.95 -10.91 -26.41
C SER A 61 15.25 -11.51 -25.88
N GLN A 62 15.35 -11.73 -24.57
CA GLN A 62 16.48 -12.40 -23.94
C GLN A 62 16.40 -13.90 -24.21
N ARG A 63 16.50 -14.28 -25.50
CA ARG A 63 16.97 -15.61 -25.84
C ARG A 63 18.47 -15.59 -25.61
N LEU A 64 18.91 -16.18 -24.51
CA LEU A 64 20.31 -16.54 -24.35
C LEU A 64 20.74 -17.26 -25.65
N PRO A 65 21.88 -16.88 -26.25
CA PRO A 65 22.34 -17.56 -27.45
C PRO A 65 22.46 -19.05 -27.14
N VAL A 66 21.73 -19.87 -27.89
CA VAL A 66 21.86 -21.34 -27.81
C VAL A 66 23.31 -21.66 -28.14
N ALA A 67 24.00 -22.34 -27.22
CA ALA A 67 25.39 -22.75 -27.40
C ALA A 67 25.52 -23.54 -28.72
N ARG A 68 26.13 -22.91 -29.73
CA ARG A 68 26.49 -23.61 -30.98
C ARG A 68 27.79 -24.38 -30.72
N PRO A 69 27.94 -25.61 -31.25
CA PRO A 69 29.20 -26.34 -31.18
C PRO A 69 30.34 -25.50 -31.76
N SER A 70 31.39 -25.34 -30.95
CA SER A 70 32.59 -24.57 -31.24
C SER A 70 33.20 -24.96 -32.59
N ARG A 71 33.29 -24.00 -33.50
CA ARG A 71 34.31 -24.00 -34.56
C ARG A 71 35.22 -22.81 -34.32
N SER A 72 36.46 -23.14 -34.03
CA SER A 72 37.58 -22.23 -33.82
C SER A 72 37.80 -21.31 -35.02
N SER A 73 37.77 -19.99 -34.82
CA SER A 73 38.70 -19.06 -35.48
C SER A 73 38.65 -17.66 -34.86
N ALA A 74 39.78 -17.28 -34.26
CA ALA A 74 40.35 -15.93 -34.07
C ALA A 74 39.67 -14.91 -33.11
N PRO A 75 40.47 -14.10 -32.37
CA PRO A 75 39.98 -13.12 -31.42
C PRO A 75 39.87 -11.73 -32.06
N GLU A 76 38.69 -11.13 -32.07
CA GLU A 76 38.52 -9.70 -32.36
C GLU A 76 38.36 -8.92 -31.06
N LYS A 77 39.34 -8.06 -30.79
CA LYS A 77 39.34 -7.08 -29.71
C LYS A 77 38.24 -6.05 -29.95
N THR A 78 37.22 -6.02 -29.09
CA THR A 78 36.32 -4.86 -28.97
C THR A 78 36.44 -4.31 -27.56
N TYR A 79 37.15 -3.19 -27.44
CA TYR A 79 37.23 -2.39 -26.23
C TYR A 79 35.83 -1.86 -25.91
N PHE A 80 35.21 -2.36 -24.84
CA PHE A 80 34.07 -1.68 -24.23
C PHE A 80 34.60 -0.46 -23.48
N GLN A 81 34.54 0.70 -24.14
CA GLN A 81 34.66 2.00 -23.49
C GLN A 81 33.31 2.33 -22.84
N PRO A 82 33.22 2.50 -21.51
CA PRO A 82 32.01 3.04 -20.90
C PRO A 82 31.89 4.50 -21.32
N PHE A 83 30.89 4.80 -22.14
CA PHE A 83 30.47 6.18 -22.40
C PHE A 83 29.95 6.75 -21.09
N PHE A 84 30.70 7.68 -20.50
CA PHE A 84 30.20 8.53 -19.45
C PHE A 84 29.05 9.36 -20.03
N LEU A 85 27.89 9.18 -19.42
CA LEU A 85 26.63 9.88 -19.66
C LEU A 85 26.85 11.39 -19.63
N GLU A 86 26.62 12.02 -20.78
CA GLU A 86 26.66 13.47 -20.96
C GLU A 86 25.47 14.11 -20.19
N GLU A 87 25.73 14.50 -18.95
CA GLU A 87 24.79 15.20 -18.09
C GLU A 87 24.72 16.68 -18.48
N SER A 88 23.98 17.01 -19.54
CA SER A 88 23.68 18.44 -19.84
C SER A 88 22.33 18.72 -20.53
N LYS A 89 21.58 17.70 -20.97
CA LYS A 89 20.22 17.86 -21.57
C LYS A 89 19.12 17.02 -20.90
N SER A 90 19.48 16.15 -19.96
CA SER A 90 18.57 15.19 -19.31
C SER A 90 17.65 15.81 -18.25
N ARG A 91 18.01 16.96 -17.68
CA ARG A 91 17.23 17.63 -16.62
C ARG A 91 15.85 18.09 -17.09
N ASP A 92 15.75 18.66 -18.29
CA ASP A 92 14.47 19.19 -18.80
C ASP A 92 13.44 18.09 -19.07
N VAL A 93 13.86 16.96 -19.66
CA VAL A 93 12.97 15.83 -19.98
C VAL A 93 12.39 15.20 -18.70
N THR A 94 13.17 15.14 -17.61
CA THR A 94 12.67 14.65 -16.32
C THR A 94 11.66 15.58 -15.67
N ALA A 95 11.82 16.90 -15.81
CA ALA A 95 10.88 17.86 -15.27
C ALA A 95 9.54 17.85 -16.02
N GLU A 96 9.57 17.69 -17.35
CA GLU A 96 8.36 17.59 -18.17
C GLU A 96 7.57 16.29 -17.91
N THR A 97 8.26 15.17 -17.78
CA THR A 97 7.62 13.88 -17.47
C THR A 97 6.92 13.88 -16.11
N LEU A 98 7.52 14.50 -15.08
CA LEU A 98 6.89 14.70 -13.78
C LEU A 98 5.62 15.56 -13.87
N LYS A 99 5.67 16.68 -14.61
CA LYS A 99 4.49 17.55 -14.81
C LYS A 99 3.34 16.83 -15.53
N ILE A 100 3.65 16.00 -16.52
CA ILE A 100 2.65 15.21 -17.24
C ILE A 100 1.97 14.24 -16.25
N GLN A 101 2.75 13.51 -15.47
CA GLN A 101 2.23 12.58 -14.45
C GLN A 101 1.34 13.29 -13.42
N GLU A 102 1.79 14.41 -12.86
CA GLU A 102 0.98 15.19 -11.91
C GLU A 102 -0.34 15.65 -12.53
N SER A 103 -0.33 16.05 -13.81
CA SER A 103 -1.54 16.49 -14.50
C SER A 103 -2.53 15.35 -14.72
N GLU A 104 -2.05 14.14 -15.00
CA GLU A 104 -2.86 12.92 -15.14
C GLU A 104 -3.47 12.51 -13.80
N GLU A 105 -2.67 12.54 -12.72
CA GLU A 105 -3.14 12.27 -11.37
C GLU A 105 -4.21 13.26 -10.93
N LYS A 106 -4.00 14.57 -11.17
CA LYS A 106 -5.00 15.61 -10.89
C LYS A 106 -6.32 15.35 -11.61
N LYS A 107 -6.28 14.99 -12.90
CA LYS A 107 -7.49 14.63 -13.68
C LYS A 107 -8.21 13.42 -13.08
N LYS A 108 -7.47 12.40 -12.67
CA LYS A 108 -8.03 11.20 -12.02
C LYS A 108 -8.72 11.54 -10.70
N TYR A 109 -8.11 12.35 -9.84
CA TYR A 109 -8.72 12.77 -8.58
C TYR A 109 -9.95 13.65 -8.79
N LEU A 110 -9.94 14.52 -9.79
CA LEU A 110 -11.10 15.35 -10.14
C LEU A 110 -12.29 14.48 -10.57
N GLN A 111 -12.07 13.45 -11.39
CA GLN A 111 -13.12 12.49 -11.75
C GLN A 111 -13.65 11.72 -10.53
N LYS A 112 -12.78 11.33 -9.60
CA LYS A 112 -13.19 10.68 -8.35
C LYS A 112 -14.04 11.60 -7.48
N ALA A 113 -13.69 12.88 -7.38
CA ALA A 113 -14.46 13.87 -6.62
C ALA A 113 -15.88 14.02 -7.20
N LYS A 114 -15.99 14.16 -8.53
CA LYS A 114 -17.31 14.20 -9.21
C LYS A 114 -18.17 12.97 -8.92
N LYS A 115 -17.59 11.76 -9.04
CA LYS A 115 -18.29 10.51 -8.71
C LYS A 115 -18.74 10.47 -7.24
N ARG A 116 -17.90 10.96 -6.32
CA ARG A 116 -18.25 11.06 -4.90
C ARG A 116 -19.44 11.99 -4.69
N ASP A 117 -19.44 13.14 -5.34
CA ASP A 117 -20.54 14.12 -5.23
C ASP A 117 -21.86 13.56 -5.78
N GLU A 118 -21.80 12.86 -6.91
CA GLU A 118 -22.96 12.16 -7.50
C GLU A 118 -23.55 11.12 -6.54
N ILE A 119 -22.70 10.30 -5.89
CA ILE A 119 -23.13 9.31 -4.90
C ILE A 119 -23.79 10.00 -3.69
N ILE A 120 -23.17 11.07 -3.18
CA ILE A 120 -23.71 11.81 -2.04
C ILE A 120 -25.08 12.40 -2.38
N GLN A 121 -25.25 12.99 -3.57
CA GLN A 121 -26.53 13.53 -4.01
C GLN A 121 -27.61 12.43 -4.12
N LEU A 122 -27.26 11.27 -4.66
CA LEU A 122 -28.18 10.13 -4.75
C LEU A 122 -28.64 9.68 -3.36
N LEU A 123 -27.72 9.55 -2.41
CA LEU A 123 -28.03 9.14 -1.03
C LEU A 123 -28.92 10.17 -0.32
N ARG A 124 -28.67 11.47 -0.52
CA ARG A 124 -29.53 12.54 0.01
C ARG A 124 -30.95 12.41 -0.51
N LYS A 125 -31.12 12.22 -1.82
CA LYS A 125 -32.43 12.04 -2.45
C LYS A 125 -33.16 10.80 -1.91
N GLN A 126 -32.47 9.68 -1.78
CA GLN A 126 -33.05 8.46 -1.19
C GLN A 126 -33.49 8.67 0.27
N ARG A 127 -32.70 9.40 1.06
CA ARG A 127 -33.05 9.74 2.44
C ARG A 127 -34.30 10.62 2.51
N GLU A 128 -34.38 11.65 1.68
CA GLU A 128 -35.53 12.55 1.59
C GLU A 128 -36.80 11.78 1.19
N GLU A 129 -36.72 10.92 0.17
CA GLU A 129 -37.83 10.06 -0.24
C GLU A 129 -38.29 9.12 0.88
N ARG A 130 -37.35 8.54 1.64
CA ARG A 130 -37.67 7.71 2.81
C ARG A 130 -38.41 8.53 3.87
N ILE A 131 -37.91 9.71 4.21
CA ILE A 131 -38.52 10.61 5.20
C ILE A 131 -39.95 10.98 4.78
N LEU A 132 -40.16 11.33 3.51
CA LEU A 132 -41.50 11.65 3.00
C LEU A 132 -42.47 10.47 3.12
N LYS A 133 -42.03 9.25 2.77
CA LYS A 133 -42.84 8.04 2.93
C LYS A 133 -43.17 7.76 4.39
N GLU A 134 -42.19 7.91 5.28
CA GLU A 134 -42.38 7.72 6.72
C GLU A 134 -43.38 8.73 7.28
N LEU A 135 -43.27 10.01 6.93
CA LEU A 135 -44.19 11.08 7.33
C LEU A 135 -45.64 10.78 6.94
N ILE A 136 -45.88 10.26 5.73
CA ILE A 136 -47.23 9.88 5.27
C ILE A 136 -47.75 8.64 6.02
N SER A 137 -46.86 7.70 6.34
CA SER A 137 -47.23 6.47 7.05
C SER A 137 -47.47 6.68 8.55
N LEU A 138 -46.84 7.70 9.17
CA LEU A 138 -46.86 7.98 10.60
C LEU A 138 -48.29 8.03 11.20
N PRO A 139 -49.28 8.71 10.57
CA PRO A 139 -50.67 8.72 11.04
C PRO A 139 -51.39 7.37 10.92
N HIS A 140 -50.96 6.52 9.99
CA HIS A 140 -51.60 5.25 9.64
C HIS A 140 -50.96 4.03 10.33
N LYS A 141 -49.85 4.23 11.05
CA LYS A 141 -49.20 3.15 11.81
C LYS A 141 -50.12 2.72 12.96
N PRO A 142 -50.55 1.45 13.04
CA PRO A 142 -51.37 0.97 14.15
C PRO A 142 -50.60 1.18 15.45
N LYS A 143 -51.23 1.87 16.40
CA LYS A 143 -50.66 2.13 17.73
C LYS A 143 -50.48 0.78 18.44
N GLY A 144 -49.32 0.15 18.27
CA GLY A 144 -48.89 -0.94 19.14
C GLY A 144 -48.89 -0.44 20.58
N LYS A 145 -49.36 -1.27 21.52
CA LYS A 145 -49.47 -0.94 22.94
C LYS A 145 -48.22 -0.19 23.41
N VAL A 146 -48.41 1.05 23.83
CA VAL A 146 -47.35 1.97 24.26
C VAL A 146 -46.78 1.45 25.57
N HIS A 147 -45.76 0.60 25.48
CA HIS A 147 -44.81 0.48 26.58
C HIS A 147 -44.00 1.77 26.58
N LYS A 148 -44.19 2.59 27.62
CA LYS A 148 -43.49 3.87 27.79
C LYS A 148 -41.98 3.62 27.85
N ALA A 149 -41.31 3.65 26.71
CA ALA A 149 -39.85 3.71 26.65
C ALA A 149 -39.42 5.17 26.80
N LYS A 150 -38.52 5.39 27.76
CA LYS A 150 -37.84 6.66 28.07
C LYS A 150 -37.42 7.38 26.78
N LYS A 151 -37.67 8.68 26.74
CA LYS A 151 -37.14 9.63 25.76
C LYS A 151 -35.61 9.66 25.90
N VAL A 152 -34.91 8.73 25.27
CA VAL A 152 -33.46 8.78 25.09
C VAL A 152 -33.23 9.57 23.82
N ILE A 153 -32.90 10.84 23.99
CA ILE A 153 -32.34 11.68 22.94
C ILE A 153 -30.97 11.06 22.66
N SER A 154 -30.80 10.46 21.49
CA SER A 154 -29.54 9.92 21.01
C SER A 154 -28.49 11.04 20.97
N GLU A 155 -27.35 10.84 21.63
CA GLU A 155 -26.25 11.81 21.73
C GLU A 155 -25.77 12.32 20.37
N SER A 156 -25.90 11.50 19.32
CA SER A 156 -25.57 11.85 17.94
C SER A 156 -26.36 13.02 17.35
N ASP A 157 -27.60 13.29 17.79
CA ASP A 157 -28.38 14.44 17.27
C ASP A 157 -27.98 15.77 17.91
N LYS A 158 -27.21 15.73 19.02
CA LYS A 158 -26.77 16.94 19.73
C LYS A 158 -25.47 17.49 19.15
N GLU A 159 -24.55 16.61 18.75
CA GLU A 159 -23.25 16.98 18.19
C GLU A 159 -23.41 17.74 16.87
N ASP A 160 -24.26 17.24 15.97
CA ASP A 160 -24.58 17.89 14.69
C ASP A 160 -25.22 19.30 14.86
N GLN A 161 -25.94 19.56 15.96
CA GLN A 161 -26.49 20.89 16.25
C GLN A 161 -25.49 21.84 16.91
N GLU A 162 -24.50 21.29 17.61
CA GLU A 162 -23.45 22.05 18.30
C GLU A 162 -22.40 22.56 17.30
N GLU A 163 -22.03 21.75 16.30
CA GLU A 163 -21.13 22.15 15.22
C GLU A 163 -21.67 23.32 14.38
N VAL A 164 -22.99 23.35 14.12
CA VAL A 164 -23.62 24.43 13.34
C VAL A 164 -23.65 25.76 14.12
N LYS A 165 -23.71 25.70 15.46
CA LYS A 165 -23.73 26.91 16.31
C LYS A 165 -22.34 27.47 16.60
N ALA A 166 -21.29 26.66 16.49
CA ALA A 166 -19.90 27.10 16.73
C ALA A 166 -19.28 27.88 15.56
N LEU A 167 -20.02 28.04 14.46
CA LEU A 167 -19.57 28.71 13.22
C LEU A 167 -20.22 30.09 12.99
N ASP A 168 -21.14 30.52 13.85
CA ASP A 168 -21.68 31.89 13.93
C ASP A 168 -20.95 32.68 15.04
#